data_AF-A0A6M8BBR8-F1
#
_entry.id   AF-A0A6M8BBR8-F1
#
_cell.length_a   1.000
_cell.length_b   1.000
_cell.length_c   1.000
_cell.angle_alpha   90.00
_cell.angle_beta   90.00
_cell.angle_gamma   90.00
#
_symmetry.space_group_name_H-M   'P 1'
#
loop_
_entity.id
_entity.type
_entity.pdbx_description
1 polymer ?
#
loop_
_entity_poly.entity_id
_entity_poly.type
_entity_poly.pdbx_seq_one_letter_code
_entity_poly.pdbx_strand_id
1 'polypeptide(L)'
;MTVEGAPLVIPSEVVACALRCLDELEAITVADAALGRGDTTVEELRNLLTSRYDATARRRLEEVEPRTRSPLETPVRIWLRRAGFEVECCVPIEGVGEVDHLIDGWLILEEDGFEFHRSQEQFLADRRRVSAAGALGYPTLRLTYEDVRAGEEHVVRIVSGFMIGLARSPRISLPKNVEILRKRGIQI
;
A
#
# COMPACT_ATOMS: atom_id res chain seq x y z
N MET A 1 11.74 5.09 -34.67
CA MET A 1 10.41 5.52 -35.17
C MET A 1 10.07 6.83 -34.48
N THR A 2 9.44 7.80 -35.13
CA THR A 2 9.13 9.11 -34.53
C THR A 2 7.67 9.49 -34.78
N VAL A 3 7.04 10.16 -33.82
CA VAL A 3 5.72 10.79 -33.98
C VAL A 3 5.91 12.29 -33.78
N GLU A 4 5.52 13.10 -34.77
CA GLU A 4 5.71 14.56 -34.76
C GLU A 4 7.15 15.02 -34.48
N GLY A 5 8.14 14.22 -34.91
CA GLY A 5 9.56 14.50 -34.70
C GLY A 5 10.10 14.08 -33.33
N ALA A 6 9.26 13.61 -32.41
CA ALA A 6 9.69 13.02 -31.14
C ALA A 6 10.02 11.52 -31.31
N PRO A 7 11.12 11.02 -30.70
CA PRO A 7 11.43 9.59 -30.72
C PRO A 7 10.36 8.78 -29.99
N LEU A 8 9.89 7.72 -30.65
CA LEU A 8 9.00 6.74 -30.05
C LEU A 8 9.85 5.74 -29.23
N VAL A 9 9.43 5.51 -27.99
CA VAL A 9 10.07 4.55 -27.07
C VAL A 9 9.08 3.48 -26.66
N ILE A 10 9.57 2.26 -26.41
CA ILE A 10 8.73 1.15 -25.97
C ILE A 10 8.59 1.23 -24.44
N PRO A 11 7.40 1.05 -23.85
CA PRO A 11 7.21 1.15 -22.40
C PRO A 11 8.20 0.30 -21.58
N SER A 12 8.49 -0.93 -22.03
CA SER A 12 9.46 -1.83 -21.40
C SER A 12 10.87 -1.23 -21.32
N GLU A 13 11.32 -0.52 -22.35
CA GLU A 13 12.61 0.17 -22.37
C GLU A 13 12.63 1.36 -21.40
N VAL A 14 11.52 2.10 -21.31
CA VAL A 14 11.36 3.22 -20.36
C VAL A 14 11.42 2.71 -18.92
N VAL A 15 10.69 1.64 -18.60
CA VAL A 15 10.68 1.05 -17.26
C VAL A 15 12.03 0.44 -16.92
N ALA A 16 12.68 -0.27 -17.84
CA ALA A 16 14.04 -0.78 -17.63
C ALA A 16 15.06 0.34 -17.42
N CYS A 17 14.90 1.49 -18.09
CA CYS A 17 15.69 2.69 -17.83
C CYS A 17 15.41 3.26 -16.44
N ALA A 18 14.14 3.40 -16.05
CA ALA A 18 13.74 3.88 -14.72
C ALA A 18 14.34 3.00 -13.61
N LEU A 19 14.26 1.67 -13.75
CA LEU A 19 14.84 0.71 -12.81
C LEU A 19 16.36 0.87 -12.64
N ARG A 20 17.07 1.36 -13.64
CA ARG A 20 18.52 1.64 -13.59
C ARG A 20 18.84 3.02 -13.01
N CYS A 21 18.08 4.03 -13.40
CA CYS A 21 18.51 5.43 -13.32
C CYS A 21 17.82 6.22 -12.21
N LEU A 22 16.57 5.87 -11.86
CA LEU A 22 15.85 6.59 -10.81
C LEU A 22 16.30 6.14 -9.42
N ASP A 23 15.91 6.93 -8.42
CA ASP A 23 15.98 6.51 -7.03
C ASP A 23 15.06 5.29 -6.83
N GLU A 24 15.40 4.49 -5.82
CA GLU A 24 14.80 3.16 -5.65
C GLU A 24 13.28 3.17 -5.56
N LEU A 25 12.71 4.07 -4.75
CA LEU A 25 11.26 4.16 -4.57
C LEU A 25 10.58 4.58 -5.86
N GLU A 26 11.10 5.61 -6.55
CA GLU A 26 10.55 6.08 -7.82
C GLU A 26 10.64 5.00 -8.91
N ALA A 27 11.78 4.31 -8.99
CA ALA A 27 12.00 3.21 -9.91
C ALA A 27 10.97 2.09 -9.73
N ILE A 28 10.73 1.68 -8.48
CA ILE A 28 9.78 0.61 -8.18
C ILE A 28 8.35 1.09 -8.38
N THR A 29 7.99 2.32 -7.99
CA THR A 29 6.66 2.90 -8.23
C THR A 29 6.33 2.96 -9.73
N VAL A 30 7.29 3.36 -10.57
CA VAL A 30 7.10 3.36 -12.03
C VAL A 30 6.88 1.94 -12.57
N ALA A 31 7.66 0.97 -12.08
CA ALA A 31 7.53 -0.43 -12.49
C ALA A 31 6.21 -1.05 -12.02
N ASP A 32 5.80 -0.83 -10.76
CA ASP A 32 4.51 -1.24 -10.19
C ASP A 32 3.37 -0.76 -11.10
N ALA A 33 3.35 0.53 -11.43
CA ALA A 33 2.30 1.14 -12.24
C ALA A 33 2.28 0.61 -13.69
N ALA A 34 3.44 0.43 -14.32
CA ALA A 34 3.51 -0.06 -15.70
C ALA A 34 3.09 -1.53 -15.81
N LEU A 35 3.51 -2.37 -14.87
CA LEU A 35 3.12 -3.78 -14.80
C LEU A 35 1.64 -3.93 -14.44
N GLY A 36 1.14 -3.13 -13.49
CA GLY A 36 -0.27 -3.15 -13.09
C GLY A 36 -1.24 -2.76 -14.20
N ARG A 37 -0.85 -1.83 -15.09
CA ARG A 37 -1.64 -1.47 -16.29
C ARG A 37 -1.46 -2.43 -17.47
N GLY A 38 -0.49 -3.33 -17.42
CA GLY A 38 -0.14 -4.21 -18.53
C GLY A 38 0.61 -3.51 -19.68
N ASP A 39 1.25 -2.36 -19.40
CA ASP A 39 2.07 -1.63 -20.38
C ASP A 39 3.36 -2.41 -20.73
N THR A 40 3.78 -3.32 -19.85
CA THR A 40 4.91 -4.24 -20.03
C THR A 40 4.71 -5.50 -19.18
N THR A 41 5.61 -6.47 -19.32
CA THR A 41 5.65 -7.71 -18.53
C THR A 41 6.98 -7.88 -17.79
N VAL A 42 6.99 -8.68 -16.73
CA VAL A 42 8.22 -8.98 -15.98
C VAL A 42 9.25 -9.67 -16.88
N GLU A 43 8.78 -10.51 -17.81
CA GLU A 43 9.61 -11.22 -18.80
C GLU A 43 10.32 -10.24 -19.74
N GLU A 44 9.62 -9.25 -20.28
CA GLU A 44 10.23 -8.20 -21.11
C GLU A 44 11.30 -7.42 -20.34
N LEU A 45 11.01 -7.02 -19.09
CA LEU A 45 11.97 -6.31 -18.25
C LEU A 45 13.19 -7.17 -17.94
N ARG A 46 13.01 -8.46 -17.63
CA ARG A 46 14.12 -9.41 -17.42
C ARG A 46 15.00 -9.55 -18.67
N ASN A 47 14.39 -9.58 -19.85
CA ASN A 47 15.12 -9.66 -21.12
C ASN A 47 15.93 -8.38 -21.41
N LEU A 48 15.47 -7.23 -20.93
CA LEU A 48 16.17 -5.95 -21.06
C LEU A 48 17.26 -5.74 -19.99
N LEU A 49 17.16 -6.39 -18.84
CA LEU A 49 18.05 -6.22 -17.67
C LEU A 49 19.10 -7.35 -17.56
N THR A 50 19.79 -7.65 -18.65
CA THR A 50 20.73 -8.79 -18.74
C THR A 50 22.20 -8.43 -18.43
N SER A 51 22.55 -7.15 -18.36
CA SER A 51 23.93 -6.72 -18.17
C SER A 51 24.45 -7.04 -16.76
N ARG A 52 25.77 -7.19 -16.61
CA ARG A 52 26.41 -7.30 -15.28
C ARG A 52 26.16 -6.08 -14.40
N TYR A 53 25.91 -4.92 -15.02
CA TYR A 53 25.63 -3.66 -14.33
C TYR A 53 24.17 -3.53 -13.87
N ASP A 54 23.27 -4.41 -14.32
CA ASP A 54 21.85 -4.35 -14.00
C ASP A 54 21.50 -5.03 -12.66
N ALA A 55 22.50 -5.34 -11.82
CA ALA A 55 22.27 -6.04 -10.54
C ALA A 55 21.31 -5.26 -9.63
N THR A 56 21.44 -3.93 -9.55
CA THR A 56 20.53 -3.08 -8.76
C THR A 56 19.14 -3.01 -9.39
N ALA A 57 19.05 -2.88 -10.71
CA ALA A 57 17.76 -2.85 -11.42
C ALA A 57 16.99 -4.18 -11.26
N ARG A 58 17.69 -5.32 -11.29
CA ARG A 58 17.08 -6.64 -11.04
C ARG A 58 16.57 -6.79 -9.61
N ARG A 59 17.33 -6.35 -8.60
CA ARG A 59 16.85 -6.34 -7.19
C ARG A 59 15.62 -5.45 -7.03
N ARG A 60 15.58 -4.29 -7.67
CA ARG A 60 14.40 -3.41 -7.67
C ARG A 60 13.20 -4.08 -8.33
N LEU A 61 13.40 -4.80 -9.43
CA LEU A 61 12.33 -5.57 -10.10
C LEU A 61 11.77 -6.69 -9.21
N GLU A 62 12.58 -7.27 -8.32
CA GLU A 62 12.13 -8.28 -7.34
C GLU A 62 11.22 -7.69 -6.25
N GLU A 63 11.32 -6.37 -5.97
CA GLU A 63 10.52 -5.66 -4.97
C GLU A 63 9.17 -5.13 -5.51
N VAL A 64 8.91 -5.30 -6.81
CA VAL A 64 7.70 -4.84 -7.48
C VAL A 64 6.49 -5.65 -7.03
N GLU A 65 5.38 -4.96 -6.75
CA GLU A 65 4.05 -5.51 -6.52
C GLU A 65 3.07 -4.82 -7.48
N PRO A 66 2.77 -5.44 -8.64
CA PRO A 66 1.94 -4.82 -9.68
C PRO A 66 0.49 -4.53 -9.28
N ARG A 67 0.03 -5.06 -8.14
CA ARG A 67 -1.34 -4.85 -7.67
C ARG A 67 -1.54 -3.49 -7.01
N THR A 68 -0.47 -2.78 -6.63
CA THR A 68 -0.61 -1.47 -6.00
C THR A 68 -1.36 -0.50 -6.90
N ARG A 69 -2.25 0.30 -6.32
CA ARG A 69 -3.19 1.15 -7.07
C ARG A 69 -2.84 2.63 -7.01
N SER A 70 -2.05 3.00 -6.02
CA SER A 70 -1.57 4.35 -5.78
C SER A 70 -0.04 4.38 -5.69
N PRO A 71 0.61 5.43 -6.22
CA PRO A 71 2.05 5.62 -6.04
C PRO A 71 2.47 5.82 -4.57
N LEU A 72 1.52 6.05 -3.65
CA LEU A 72 1.78 6.18 -2.22
C LEU A 72 1.99 4.82 -1.53
N GLU A 73 1.42 3.74 -2.06
CA GLU A 73 1.46 2.40 -1.46
C GLU A 73 2.88 1.81 -1.53
N THR A 74 3.56 1.98 -2.66
CA THR A 74 4.92 1.45 -2.90
C THR A 74 5.94 1.89 -1.84
N PRO A 75 6.13 3.19 -1.55
CA PRO A 75 7.09 3.61 -0.53
C PRO A 75 6.69 3.13 0.87
N VAL A 76 5.40 3.16 1.24
CA VAL A 76 4.93 2.68 2.54
C VAL A 76 5.23 1.19 2.72
N ARG A 77 4.93 0.36 1.71
CA ARG A 77 5.27 -1.07 1.68
C ARG A 77 6.75 -1.30 1.94
N ILE A 78 7.63 -0.61 1.20
CA ILE A 78 9.08 -0.80 1.29
C ILE A 78 9.61 -0.37 2.65
N TRP A 79 9.20 0.80 3.15
CA TRP A 79 9.62 1.33 4.45
C TRP A 79 9.20 0.42 5.61
N LEU A 80 7.96 -0.07 5.60
CA LEU A 80 7.48 -0.95 6.67
C LEU A 80 8.17 -2.32 6.62
N ARG A 81 8.38 -2.91 5.43
CA ARG A 81 9.17 -4.14 5.31
C ARG A 81 10.60 -3.97 5.82
N ARG A 82 11.24 -2.82 5.53
CA ARG A 82 12.57 -2.48 6.06
C ARG A 82 12.60 -2.34 7.58
N ALA A 83 11.53 -1.81 8.16
CA ALA A 83 11.35 -1.72 9.61
C ALA A 83 11.02 -3.08 10.27
N GLY A 84 10.88 -4.16 9.48
CA GLY A 84 10.68 -5.52 9.97
C GLY A 84 9.22 -5.94 10.10
N PHE A 85 8.28 -5.17 9.56
CA PHE A 85 6.87 -5.55 9.51
C PHE A 85 6.60 -6.56 8.39
N GLU A 86 5.66 -7.48 8.62
CA GLU A 86 5.07 -8.27 7.55
C GLU A 86 4.00 -7.42 6.86
N VAL A 87 4.16 -7.18 5.54
CA VAL A 87 3.28 -6.31 4.76
C VAL A 87 2.71 -7.08 3.58
N GLU A 88 1.43 -7.42 3.70
CA GLU A 88 0.62 -7.92 2.59
C GLU A 88 -0.03 -6.76 1.86
N CYS A 89 -0.08 -6.81 0.53
CA CYS A 89 -0.61 -5.73 -0.31
C CYS A 89 -1.86 -6.19 -1.06
N CYS A 90 -2.80 -5.27 -1.25
CA CYS A 90 -4.04 -5.48 -2.02
C CYS A 90 -4.79 -6.72 -1.52
N VAL A 91 -5.09 -6.74 -0.22
CA VAL A 91 -5.62 -7.92 0.46
C VAL A 91 -7.15 -7.89 0.40
N PRO A 92 -7.81 -8.87 -0.24
CA PRO A 92 -9.27 -8.98 -0.20
C PRO A 92 -9.72 -9.48 1.18
N ILE A 93 -10.50 -8.67 1.90
CA ILE A 93 -11.12 -9.06 3.16
C ILE A 93 -12.63 -9.21 2.93
N GLU A 94 -13.16 -10.40 3.19
CA GLU A 94 -14.59 -10.68 3.03
C GLU A 94 -15.43 -9.70 3.89
N GLY A 95 -16.41 -9.06 3.25
CA GLY A 95 -17.27 -8.05 3.91
C GLY A 95 -16.69 -6.63 3.99
N VAL A 96 -15.38 -6.44 3.77
CA VAL A 96 -14.72 -5.12 3.74
C VAL A 96 -14.39 -4.70 2.30
N GLY A 97 -13.95 -5.64 1.48
CA GLY A 97 -13.34 -5.39 0.18
C GLY A 97 -11.82 -5.45 0.25
N GLU A 98 -11.17 -5.00 -0.82
CA GLU A 98 -9.72 -4.97 -0.91
C GLU A 98 -9.14 -3.76 -0.15
N VAL A 99 -8.17 -4.03 0.72
CA VAL A 99 -7.42 -3.02 1.47
C VAL A 99 -6.01 -2.87 0.91
N ASP A 100 -5.42 -1.69 1.04
CA ASP A 100 -4.10 -1.39 0.46
C ASP A 100 -3.01 -2.24 1.11
N HIS A 101 -2.96 -2.23 2.44
CA HIS A 101 -2.03 -3.04 3.22
C HIS A 101 -2.69 -3.74 4.42
N LEU A 102 -2.25 -4.97 4.69
CA LEU A 102 -2.48 -5.67 5.94
C LEU A 102 -1.13 -5.91 6.62
N ILE A 103 -0.95 -5.30 7.79
CA ILE A 103 0.28 -5.34 8.57
C ILE A 103 0.19 -6.42 9.64
N ASP A 104 1.18 -7.32 9.65
CA ASP A 104 1.30 -8.47 10.56
C ASP A 104 0.02 -9.34 10.65
N GLY A 105 -0.80 -9.33 9.60
CA GLY A 105 -2.04 -10.09 9.49
C GLY A 105 -3.26 -9.53 10.25
N TRP A 106 -3.18 -8.34 10.87
CA TRP A 106 -4.29 -7.83 11.70
C TRP A 106 -4.56 -6.32 11.64
N LEU A 107 -3.58 -5.51 11.25
CA LEU A 107 -3.74 -4.06 11.15
C LEU A 107 -3.96 -3.65 9.70
N ILE A 108 -5.13 -3.11 9.38
CA ILE A 108 -5.36 -2.50 8.06
C ILE A 108 -4.67 -1.14 8.03
N LEU A 109 -3.90 -0.89 6.97
CA LEU A 109 -3.30 0.41 6.66
C LEU A 109 -3.77 0.84 5.26
N GLU A 110 -4.29 2.06 5.15
CA GLU A 110 -4.71 2.64 3.87
C GLU A 110 -4.09 4.03 3.66
N GLU A 111 -3.72 4.34 2.42
CA GLU A 111 -3.19 5.63 1.99
C GLU A 111 -4.28 6.48 1.35
N ASP A 112 -4.68 7.57 2.03
CA ASP A 112 -5.63 8.52 1.50
C ASP A 112 -4.88 9.60 0.68
N GLY A 113 -4.97 9.47 -0.65
CA GLY A 113 -4.76 10.59 -1.56
C GLY A 113 -5.87 11.64 -1.39
N PHE A 114 -5.50 12.92 -1.38
CA PHE A 114 -6.48 14.01 -1.39
C PHE A 114 -7.09 14.10 -2.80
N GLU A 115 -8.24 13.47 -3.03
CA GLU A 115 -8.99 13.61 -4.28
C GLU A 115 -10.13 14.62 -4.13
N PHE A 116 -10.01 15.77 -4.80
CA PHE A 116 -11.01 16.85 -4.85
C PHE A 116 -12.34 16.46 -5.57
N HIS A 117 -12.48 15.21 -6.02
CA HIS A 117 -13.60 14.77 -6.86
C HIS A 117 -14.24 13.43 -6.42
N ARG A 118 -14.25 13.11 -5.13
CA ARG A 118 -15.00 11.92 -4.65
C ARG A 118 -16.51 12.16 -4.77
N SER A 119 -17.23 11.24 -5.43
CA SER A 119 -18.69 11.26 -5.46
C SER A 119 -19.27 10.95 -4.08
N GLN A 120 -20.53 11.35 -3.83
CA GLN A 120 -21.20 11.01 -2.58
C GLN A 120 -21.29 9.50 -2.38
N GLU A 121 -21.51 8.73 -3.45
CA GLU A 121 -21.54 7.27 -3.40
C GLU A 121 -20.20 6.68 -2.99
N GLN A 122 -19.09 7.18 -3.53
CA GLN A 122 -17.74 6.74 -3.17
C GLN A 122 -17.44 7.03 -1.69
N PHE A 123 -17.81 8.22 -1.21
CA PHE A 123 -17.68 8.57 0.20
C PHE A 123 -18.48 7.62 1.10
N LEU A 124 -19.75 7.34 0.77
CA LEU A 124 -20.60 6.45 1.55
C LEU A 124 -20.11 4.99 1.49
N ALA A 125 -19.59 4.53 0.36
CA ALA A 125 -18.97 3.23 0.24
C ALA A 125 -17.73 3.11 1.14
N ASP A 126 -16.84 4.10 1.12
CA ASP A 126 -15.66 4.14 1.97
C ASP A 126 -16.00 4.09 3.47
N ARG A 127 -16.96 4.90 3.92
CA ARG A 127 -17.42 4.86 5.33
C ARG A 127 -18.02 3.50 5.72
N ARG A 128 -18.71 2.83 4.79
CA ARG A 128 -19.23 1.47 5.01
C ARG A 128 -18.10 0.45 5.16
N ARG A 129 -17.05 0.53 4.32
CA ARG A 129 -15.86 -0.35 4.44
C ARG A 129 -15.18 -0.20 5.79
N VAL A 130 -14.93 1.03 6.23
CA VAL A 130 -14.32 1.30 7.55
C VAL A 130 -15.17 0.73 8.68
N SER A 131 -16.49 0.88 8.60
CA SER A 131 -17.41 0.33 9.60
C SER A 131 -17.39 -1.21 9.60
N ALA A 132 -17.33 -1.83 8.42
CA ALA A 132 -17.25 -3.28 8.27
C ALA A 132 -15.94 -3.85 8.81
N ALA A 133 -14.79 -3.20 8.52
CA ALA A 133 -13.49 -3.57 9.05
C ALA A 133 -13.50 -3.59 10.59
N GLY A 134 -14.00 -2.51 11.20
CA GLY A 134 -14.14 -2.43 12.65
C GLY A 134 -15.08 -3.49 13.23
N ALA A 135 -16.18 -3.81 12.53
CA ALA A 135 -17.10 -4.87 12.95
C ALA A 135 -16.47 -6.27 12.91
N LEU A 136 -15.53 -6.49 12.00
CA LEU A 136 -14.73 -7.73 11.90
C LEU A 136 -13.49 -7.72 12.81
N GLY A 137 -13.29 -6.65 13.59
CA GLY A 137 -12.20 -6.55 14.55
C GLY A 137 -10.86 -6.14 13.95
N TYR A 138 -10.82 -5.67 12.70
CA TYR A 138 -9.62 -5.09 12.12
C TYR A 138 -9.53 -3.59 12.48
N PRO A 139 -8.52 -3.17 13.26
CA PRO A 139 -8.22 -1.76 13.40
C PRO A 139 -7.73 -1.24 12.05
N THR A 140 -8.14 -0.02 11.71
CA THR A 140 -7.73 0.65 10.48
C THR A 140 -6.98 1.93 10.81
N LEU A 141 -5.75 2.04 10.34
CA LEU A 141 -4.94 3.25 10.35
C LEU A 141 -4.93 3.84 8.92
N ARG A 142 -5.01 5.17 8.83
CA ARG A 142 -4.97 5.88 7.55
C ARG A 142 -3.81 6.87 7.54
N LEU A 143 -3.06 6.87 6.45
CA LEU A 143 -1.99 7.83 6.18
C LEU A 143 -2.45 8.82 5.13
N THR A 144 -2.22 10.11 5.37
CA THR A 144 -2.43 11.13 4.36
C THR A 144 -1.25 11.20 3.39
N TYR A 145 -1.45 11.85 2.25
CA TYR A 145 -0.34 12.22 1.37
C TYR A 145 0.79 12.96 2.12
N GLU A 146 0.44 13.87 3.03
CA GLU A 146 1.40 14.62 3.84
C GLU A 146 2.21 13.71 4.78
N ASP A 147 1.59 12.65 5.32
CA ASP A 147 2.29 11.67 6.15
C ASP A 147 3.31 10.88 5.32
N VAL A 148 2.91 10.39 4.13
CA VAL A 148 3.82 9.66 3.25
C VAL A 148 4.95 10.58 2.75
N ARG A 149 4.62 11.84 2.40
CA ARG A 149 5.61 12.85 1.97
C ARG A 149 6.61 13.20 3.07
N ALA A 150 6.23 13.09 4.35
CA ALA A 150 7.14 13.32 5.47
C ALA A 150 8.22 12.23 5.61
N GLY A 151 8.07 11.10 4.91
CA GLY A 151 9.11 10.11 4.70
C GLY A 151 9.09 8.93 5.68
N GLU A 152 10.05 8.03 5.48
CA GLU A 152 10.18 6.72 6.14
C GLU A 152 10.06 6.79 7.66
N GLU A 153 10.88 7.61 8.32
CA GLU A 153 10.89 7.72 9.79
C GLU A 153 9.54 8.17 10.34
N HIS A 154 8.84 9.05 9.62
CA HIS A 154 7.52 9.55 10.03
C HIS A 154 6.46 8.45 9.91
N VAL A 155 6.42 7.74 8.78
CA VAL A 155 5.49 6.63 8.54
C VAL A 155 5.69 5.51 9.57
N VAL A 156 6.93 5.04 9.74
CA VAL A 156 7.26 3.98 10.70
C VAL A 156 6.88 4.39 12.12
N ARG A 157 7.09 5.66 12.49
CA ARG A 157 6.71 6.20 13.80
C ARG A 157 5.21 6.24 14.01
N ILE A 158 4.42 6.61 13.00
CA ILE A 158 2.95 6.61 13.10
C ILE A 158 2.45 5.17 13.31
N VAL A 159 2.89 4.24 12.46
CA VAL A 159 2.45 2.84 12.52
C VAL A 159 2.85 2.21 13.86
N SER A 160 4.12 2.35 14.25
CA SER A 160 4.62 1.84 15.54
C SER A 160 3.89 2.48 16.73
N GLY A 161 3.67 3.80 16.68
CA GLY A 161 2.95 4.54 17.72
C GLY A 161 1.50 4.08 17.86
N PHE A 162 0.83 3.82 16.74
CA PHE A 162 -0.52 3.27 16.72
C PHE A 162 -0.56 1.89 17.38
N MET A 163 0.33 0.97 16.98
CA MET A 163 0.41 -0.38 17.56
C MET A 163 0.75 -0.37 19.05
N ILE A 164 1.73 0.43 19.47
CA ILE A 164 2.07 0.60 20.90
C ILE A 164 0.86 1.16 21.67
N GLY A 165 0.15 2.13 21.07
CA GLY A 165 -1.09 2.68 21.61
C GLY A 165 -2.15 1.61 21.82
N LEU A 166 -2.43 0.78 20.81
CA LEU A 166 -3.38 -0.32 20.92
C LEU A 166 -2.96 -1.34 21.99
N ALA A 167 -1.70 -1.77 21.97
CA ALA A 167 -1.18 -2.81 22.87
C ALA A 167 -1.14 -2.39 24.34
N ARG A 168 -0.96 -1.10 24.62
CA ARG A 168 -0.79 -0.58 25.99
C ARG A 168 -1.98 0.22 26.51
N SER A 169 -3.01 0.46 25.69
CA SER A 169 -4.11 1.32 26.09
C SER A 169 -5.02 0.64 27.12
N PRO A 170 -5.20 1.21 28.32
CA PRO A 170 -6.21 0.75 29.26
C PRO A 170 -7.63 1.12 28.80
N ARG A 171 -7.77 1.89 27.70
CA ARG A 171 -9.05 2.36 27.16
C ARG A 171 -9.65 1.39 26.13
N ILE A 172 -8.84 0.46 25.61
CA ILE A 172 -9.27 -0.52 24.62
C ILE A 172 -9.55 -1.81 25.36
N SER A 173 -10.77 -1.92 25.85
CA SER A 173 -11.31 -3.12 26.47
C SER A 173 -12.81 -3.14 26.26
N LEU A 174 -13.40 -4.32 26.06
CA LEU A 174 -14.85 -4.44 26.16
C LEU A 174 -15.32 -3.98 27.55
N PRO A 175 -16.49 -3.33 27.66
CA PRO A 175 -17.05 -2.99 28.96
C PRO A 175 -17.07 -4.21 29.89
N LYS A 176 -16.46 -4.11 31.07
CA LYS A 176 -16.44 -5.21 32.06
C LYS A 176 -17.84 -5.58 32.57
N ASN A 177 -18.83 -4.70 32.39
CA ASN A 177 -20.20 -4.97 32.72
C ASN A 177 -20.81 -5.93 31.68
N VAL A 178 -20.84 -7.21 32.04
CA VAL A 178 -21.38 -8.31 31.22
C VAL A 178 -22.85 -8.10 30.86
N GLU A 179 -23.63 -7.35 31.65
CA GLU A 179 -25.01 -7.02 31.27
C GLU A 179 -25.08 -6.09 30.05
N ILE A 180 -24.11 -5.18 29.86
CA ILE A 180 -24.05 -4.32 28.68
C ILE A 180 -23.79 -5.17 27.43
N LEU A 181 -22.91 -6.17 27.57
CA LEU A 181 -22.57 -7.08 26.47
C LEU A 181 -23.74 -8.02 26.15
N ARG A 182 -24.39 -8.60 27.17
CA ARG A 182 -25.61 -9.42 27.00
C ARG A 182 -26.78 -8.64 26.42
N LYS A 183 -27.02 -7.40 26.85
CA LYS A 183 -28.06 -6.51 26.27
C LYS A 183 -27.82 -6.21 24.80
N ARG A 184 -26.58 -6.33 24.33
CA ARG A 184 -26.18 -6.16 22.92
C ARG A 184 -26.06 -7.48 22.16
N GLY A 185 -26.51 -8.59 22.75
CA GLY A 185 -26.46 -9.92 22.12
C GLY A 185 -25.06 -10.52 22.00
N ILE A 186 -24.05 -9.93 22.66
CA ILE A 186 -22.68 -10.44 22.64
C ILE A 186 -22.59 -11.58 23.67
N GLN A 187 -22.39 -12.80 23.18
CA GLN A 187 -22.07 -13.96 24.02
C GLN A 187 -20.56 -13.94 24.33
N ILE A 188 -20.22 -14.00 25.62
CA ILE A 188 -18.85 -14.05 26.16
C ILE A 188 -18.72 -15.32 26.99
#